data_AF-Q3KEM5-F1
#
_entry.id   AF-Q3KEM5-F1
#
_cell.length_a   1.000
_cell.length_b   1.000
_cell.length_c   1.000
_cell.angle_alpha   90.00
_cell.angle_beta   90.00
_cell.angle_gamma   90.00
#
_symmetry.space_group_name_H-M   'P 1'
#
loop_
_entity.id
_entity.type
_entity.pdbx_description
1 polymer ?
#
loop_
_entity_poly.entity_id
_entity_poly.type
_entity_poly.pdbx_seq_one_letter_code
_entity_poly.pdbx_strand_id
1 'polypeptide(L)'
;MGYQNYKTKGVDLFFTEENKSIPFQQTGLKDQPKINELASKMFTIDKNKIQEYWLEEIYPRQNSITFNNGFYCFFEHSAKEEKLTKKKIWIPANDFLLNHTDICEGLSTIYTAEGSNNNSFTCGECLASGDDGFIALSKKDTGELVWLIVLSGTNPFEKIIIHNSSIHVQSSSGTLAIVPTDRPDNLSIEWS
;
A
#
# COMPACT_ATOMS: atom_id res chain seq x y z
N MET A 1 -12.74 19.83 -9.53
CA MET A 1 -12.80 18.76 -10.54
C MET A 1 -11.49 18.79 -11.30
N GLY A 2 -10.62 17.80 -11.10
CA GLY A 2 -9.33 17.71 -11.78
C GLY A 2 -9.06 16.26 -12.14
N TYR A 3 -9.03 15.97 -13.44
CA TYR A 3 -8.60 14.68 -13.96
C TYR A 3 -7.06 14.68 -14.00
N GLN A 4 -6.41 13.65 -13.45
CA GLN A 4 -4.99 13.40 -13.73
C GLN A 4 -4.88 12.36 -14.84
N ASN A 5 -4.35 12.80 -16.00
CA ASN A 5 -4.01 11.92 -17.11
C ASN A 5 -2.63 11.32 -16.88
N TYR A 6 -2.54 10.00 -16.79
CA TYR A 6 -1.26 9.30 -16.94
C TYR A 6 -1.10 8.89 -18.40
N LYS A 7 -0.20 9.56 -19.13
CA LYS A 7 0.22 9.16 -20.47
C LYS A 7 1.41 8.21 -20.38
N THR A 8 1.14 6.92 -20.33
CA THR A 8 2.08 5.91 -20.84
C THR A 8 1.68 5.58 -22.27
N LYS A 9 2.67 5.50 -23.17
CA LYS A 9 2.49 5.32 -24.63
C LYS A 9 1.32 4.39 -24.97
N GLY A 10 0.19 4.99 -25.37
CA GLY A 10 -0.91 4.30 -26.05
C GLY A 10 -2.13 3.86 -25.24
N VAL A 11 -2.28 4.20 -23.96
CA VAL A 11 -3.49 3.83 -23.19
C VAL A 11 -3.97 5.00 -22.34
N ASP A 12 -5.15 5.53 -22.66
CA ASP A 12 -5.89 6.44 -21.76
C ASP A 12 -6.71 5.57 -20.78
N LEU A 13 -6.31 5.53 -19.50
CA LEU A 13 -7.07 4.88 -18.44
C LEU A 13 -8.03 5.91 -17.82
N PHE A 14 -9.33 5.73 -18.03
CA PHE A 14 -10.37 6.51 -17.38
C PHE A 14 -10.90 5.76 -16.15
N PHE A 15 -10.82 6.37 -14.97
CA PHE A 15 -11.58 5.95 -13.80
C PHE A 15 -12.84 6.82 -13.70
N THR A 16 -14.02 6.21 -13.80
CA THR A 16 -15.29 6.88 -13.51
C THR A 16 -15.83 6.41 -12.17
N GLU A 17 -15.93 7.32 -11.22
CA GLU A 17 -16.91 7.25 -10.14
C GLU A 17 -18.29 7.50 -10.77
N GLU A 18 -19.05 6.44 -11.08
CA GLU A 18 -20.52 6.36 -10.96
C GLU A 18 -21.11 5.23 -11.84
N ASN A 19 -21.92 4.39 -11.19
CA ASN A 19 -22.81 3.41 -11.81
C ASN A 19 -23.88 4.11 -12.68
N LYS A 20 -23.62 4.32 -13.97
CA LYS A 20 -24.67 4.42 -15.00
C LYS A 20 -24.23 3.76 -16.31
N SER A 21 -25.00 2.77 -16.74
CA SER A 21 -24.86 2.04 -18.01
C SER A 21 -25.05 2.97 -19.21
N ILE A 22 -24.01 3.16 -20.01
CA ILE A 22 -24.06 3.85 -21.31
C ILE A 22 -24.16 2.79 -22.42
N PRO A 23 -25.01 2.95 -23.45
CA PRO A 23 -25.17 1.95 -24.50
C PRO A 23 -23.90 1.83 -25.34
N PHE A 24 -23.46 0.59 -25.54
CA PHE A 24 -22.29 0.21 -26.31
C PHE A 24 -22.54 0.49 -27.81
N GLN A 25 -21.94 1.56 -28.36
CA GLN A 25 -21.77 1.65 -29.82
C GLN A 25 -20.50 0.89 -30.20
N GLN A 26 -20.73 -0.20 -30.92
CA GLN A 26 -19.74 -1.13 -31.44
C GLN A 26 -18.85 -0.41 -32.48
N THR A 27 -17.73 0.15 -32.04
CA THR A 27 -16.61 0.44 -32.94
C THR A 27 -15.66 -0.76 -32.90
N GLY A 28 -15.44 -1.37 -34.06
CA GLY A 28 -14.73 -2.65 -34.18
C GLY A 28 -13.29 -2.55 -33.66
N LEU A 29 -13.00 -3.30 -32.59
CA LEU A 29 -11.65 -3.48 -32.04
C LEU A 29 -11.37 -4.98 -31.94
N LYS A 30 -10.62 -5.50 -32.92
CA LYS A 30 -10.18 -6.91 -32.99
C LYS A 30 -9.11 -7.28 -31.95
N ASP A 31 -8.68 -6.33 -31.10
CA ASP A 31 -7.52 -6.47 -30.21
C ASP A 31 -7.85 -6.47 -28.70
N GLN A 32 -9.12 -6.34 -28.30
CA GLN A 32 -9.53 -6.37 -26.88
C GLN A 32 -9.05 -7.59 -26.07
N PRO A 33 -9.06 -8.84 -26.59
CA PRO A 33 -8.61 -10.00 -25.81
C PRO A 33 -7.11 -9.94 -25.49
N LYS A 34 -6.30 -9.45 -26.44
CA LYS A 34 -4.84 -9.34 -26.28
C LYS A 34 -4.45 -8.25 -25.31
N ILE A 35 -5.16 -7.12 -25.31
CA ILE A 35 -4.93 -6.01 -24.37
C ILE A 35 -5.28 -6.44 -22.95
N ASN A 36 -6.41 -7.15 -22.76
CA ASN A 36 -6.81 -7.66 -21.44
C ASN A 36 -5.84 -8.74 -20.92
N GLU A 37 -5.34 -9.60 -21.80
CA GLU A 37 -4.34 -10.60 -21.44
C GLU A 37 -3.00 -9.96 -21.04
N LEU A 38 -2.55 -8.94 -21.78
CA LEU A 38 -1.34 -8.18 -21.46
C LEU A 38 -1.47 -7.42 -20.14
N ALA A 39 -2.61 -6.75 -19.90
CA ALA A 39 -2.88 -6.06 -18.65
C ALA A 39 -2.91 -7.05 -17.47
N SER A 40 -3.62 -8.17 -17.61
CA SER A 40 -3.67 -9.23 -16.58
C SER A 40 -2.29 -9.79 -16.25
N LYS A 41 -1.44 -10.00 -17.26
CA LYS A 41 -0.05 -10.43 -17.06
C LYS A 41 0.77 -9.39 -16.33
N MET A 42 0.60 -8.10 -16.66
CA MET A 42 1.32 -7.00 -16.01
C MET A 42 0.98 -6.91 -14.51
N PHE A 43 -0.30 -6.91 -14.15
CA PHE A 43 -0.72 -6.92 -12.74
C PHE A 43 -0.23 -8.17 -11.98
N THR A 44 -0.11 -9.31 -12.66
CA THR A 44 0.43 -10.53 -12.06
C THR A 44 1.92 -10.40 -11.76
N ILE A 45 2.69 -9.78 -12.67
CA ILE A 45 4.12 -9.53 -12.48
C ILE A 45 4.34 -8.62 -11.26
N ASP A 46 3.62 -7.49 -11.21
CA ASP A 46 3.76 -6.54 -10.10
C ASP A 46 3.32 -7.15 -8.76
N LYS A 47 2.22 -7.89 -8.73
CA LYS A 47 1.78 -8.63 -7.53
C LYS A 47 2.85 -9.61 -7.03
N ASN A 48 3.39 -10.42 -7.94
CA ASN A 48 4.41 -11.42 -7.57
C ASN A 48 5.66 -10.75 -7.01
N LYS A 49 6.05 -9.60 -7.58
CA LYS A 49 7.19 -8.81 -7.13
C LYS A 49 6.99 -8.22 -5.73
N ILE A 50 5.79 -7.73 -5.42
CA ILE A 50 5.46 -7.31 -4.05
C ILE A 50 5.56 -8.49 -3.07
N GLN A 51 5.07 -9.66 -3.44
CA GLN A 51 5.14 -10.82 -2.56
C GLN A 51 6.58 -11.30 -2.36
N GLU A 52 7.40 -11.31 -3.41
CA GLU A 52 8.84 -11.61 -3.34
C GLU A 52 9.53 -10.64 -2.37
N TYR A 53 9.34 -9.34 -2.57
CA TYR A 53 9.95 -8.31 -1.71
C TYR A 53 9.46 -8.37 -0.27
N TRP A 54 8.19 -8.70 -0.04
CA TRP A 54 7.68 -8.91 1.30
C TRP A 54 8.42 -10.05 2.01
N LEU A 55 8.68 -11.17 1.31
CA LEU A 55 9.40 -12.32 1.88
C LEU A 55 10.90 -12.04 2.09
N GLU A 56 11.47 -11.16 1.27
CA GLU A 56 12.86 -10.69 1.41
C GLU A 56 12.98 -9.46 2.34
N GLU A 57 11.87 -9.01 2.92
CA GLU A 57 11.78 -7.81 3.77
C GLU A 57 12.34 -6.55 3.08
N ILE A 58 12.08 -6.43 1.78
CA ILE A 58 12.42 -5.29 0.93
C ILE A 58 11.21 -4.36 0.81
N TYR A 59 11.42 -3.08 1.13
CA TYR A 59 10.36 -2.08 1.08
C TYR A 59 10.94 -0.66 0.91
N PRO A 60 10.11 0.31 0.50
CA PRO A 60 10.56 1.70 0.39
C PRO A 60 10.85 2.29 1.77
N ARG A 61 12.03 2.92 1.93
CA ARG A 61 12.42 3.61 3.17
C ARG A 61 11.81 5.02 3.27
N GLN A 62 10.50 5.12 3.10
CA GLN A 62 9.77 6.37 3.22
C GLN A 62 8.28 6.10 3.43
N ASN A 63 7.56 7.14 3.86
CA ASN A 63 6.11 7.13 4.01
C ASN A 63 5.41 6.52 2.79
N SER A 64 4.93 5.29 2.96
CA SER A 64 4.40 4.50 1.86
C SER A 64 3.40 3.45 2.32
N ILE A 65 2.54 3.05 1.38
CA ILE A 65 1.68 1.88 1.50
C ILE A 65 1.99 0.95 0.33
N THR A 66 2.39 -0.26 0.64
CA THR A 66 2.58 -1.35 -0.31
C THR A 66 1.32 -2.19 -0.34
N PHE A 67 0.76 -2.41 -1.53
CA PHE A 67 -0.44 -3.21 -1.73
C PHE A 67 -0.11 -4.50 -2.48
N ASN A 68 -0.75 -5.60 -2.09
CA ASN A 68 -0.58 -6.90 -2.75
C ASN A 68 -1.12 -6.98 -4.19
N ASN A 69 -1.75 -5.91 -4.68
CA ASN A 69 -2.16 -5.77 -6.07
C ASN A 69 -1.02 -5.26 -6.98
N GLY A 70 0.19 -5.08 -6.45
CA GLY A 70 1.37 -4.71 -7.23
C GLY A 70 1.72 -3.22 -7.20
N PHE A 71 1.21 -2.44 -6.25
CA PHE A 71 1.42 -1.00 -6.22
C PHE A 71 2.02 -0.50 -4.90
N TYR A 72 2.86 0.51 -5.02
CA TYR A 72 3.24 1.40 -3.93
C TYR A 72 2.44 2.70 -4.02
N CYS A 73 1.97 3.19 -2.88
CA CYS A 73 1.40 4.51 -2.71
C CYS A 73 2.29 5.33 -1.79
N PHE A 74 3.00 6.29 -2.34
CA PHE A 74 3.78 7.26 -1.57
C PHE A 74 2.93 8.44 -1.18
N PHE A 75 3.15 8.97 0.01
CA PHE A 75 2.41 10.12 0.51
C PHE A 75 3.29 11.02 1.37
N GLU A 76 2.97 12.31 1.34
CA GLU A 76 3.46 13.28 2.31
C GLU A 76 2.38 13.46 3.39
N HIS A 77 2.79 13.47 4.65
CA HIS A 77 1.91 13.75 5.77
C HIS A 77 2.61 14.75 6.68
N SER A 78 1.96 15.88 6.95
CA SER A 78 2.48 16.87 7.90
C SER A 78 1.81 16.66 9.26
N ALA A 79 2.52 16.97 10.35
CA ALA A 79 1.96 16.87 11.70
C ALA A 79 0.72 17.76 11.94
N LYS A 80 0.40 18.69 11.01
CA LYS A 80 -0.75 19.59 11.08
C LYS A 80 -2.02 19.03 10.43
N GLU A 81 -1.93 17.91 9.72
CA GLU A 81 -3.06 17.30 9.04
C GLU A 81 -3.33 15.94 9.66
N GLU A 82 -4.57 15.64 10.06
CA GLU A 82 -4.91 14.34 10.66
C GLU A 82 -5.05 13.21 9.62
N LYS A 83 -5.24 13.57 8.35
CA LYS A 83 -5.45 12.64 7.22
C LYS A 83 -4.38 12.84 6.16
N LEU A 84 -4.06 11.77 5.44
CA LEU A 84 -3.17 11.84 4.27
C LEU A 84 -3.62 12.96 3.32
N THR A 85 -2.69 13.87 3.01
CA THR A 85 -2.89 14.95 2.04
C THR A 85 -3.30 14.38 0.67
N LYS A 86 -3.88 15.22 -0.21
CA LYS A 86 -4.29 14.80 -1.56
C LYS A 86 -3.13 14.34 -2.47
N LYS A 87 -1.88 14.57 -2.09
CA LYS A 87 -0.71 14.29 -2.94
C LYS A 87 -0.20 12.87 -2.69
N LYS A 88 -0.91 11.90 -3.28
CA LYS A 88 -0.50 10.49 -3.34
C LYS A 88 0.18 10.21 -4.69
N ILE A 89 1.27 9.47 -4.69
CA ILE A 89 1.95 9.01 -5.90
C ILE A 89 1.86 7.50 -5.94
N TRP A 90 1.22 6.98 -6.98
CA TRP A 90 1.06 5.54 -7.20
C TRP A 90 2.08 5.05 -8.21
N ILE A 91 2.84 4.02 -7.85
CA ILE A 91 3.91 3.46 -8.68
C ILE A 91 3.75 1.92 -8.73
N PRO A 92 3.71 1.30 -9.92
CA PRO A 92 3.77 -0.15 -10.06
C PRO A 92 5.07 -0.71 -9.47
N ALA A 93 5.02 -1.91 -8.90
CA ALA A 93 6.18 -2.52 -8.25
C ALA A 93 7.38 -2.70 -9.17
N ASN A 94 7.13 -2.96 -10.45
CA ASN A 94 8.19 -3.11 -11.43
C ASN A 94 8.90 -1.80 -11.80
N ASP A 95 8.22 -0.66 -11.65
CA ASP A 95 8.78 0.67 -11.91
C ASP A 95 9.52 1.24 -10.69
N PHE A 96 9.30 0.66 -9.50
CA PHE A 96 9.88 1.13 -8.23
C PHE A 96 11.41 1.03 -8.22
N LEU A 97 11.98 -0.16 -8.42
CA LEU A 97 13.44 -0.35 -8.37
C LEU A 97 14.21 0.42 -9.45
N LEU A 98 13.56 0.75 -10.56
CA LEU A 98 14.20 1.53 -11.63
C LEU A 98 14.49 2.97 -11.19
N ASN A 99 13.75 3.49 -10.21
CA ASN A 99 13.76 4.89 -9.82
C ASN A 99 14.11 5.12 -8.34
N HIS A 100 14.16 4.07 -7.52
CA HIS A 100 14.40 4.15 -6.08
C HIS A 100 15.53 3.22 -5.66
N THR A 101 16.64 3.80 -5.19
CA THR A 101 17.81 3.07 -4.68
C THR A 101 17.82 2.95 -3.16
N ASP A 102 16.96 3.70 -2.47
CA ASP A 102 16.85 3.67 -1.01
C ASP A 102 15.77 2.67 -0.61
N ILE A 103 16.20 1.41 -0.50
CA ILE A 103 15.39 0.29 -0.04
C ILE A 103 15.91 -0.15 1.32
N CYS A 104 14.99 -0.52 2.21
CA CYS A 104 15.36 -1.16 3.46
C CYS A 104 15.54 -2.67 3.27
N GLU A 105 16.41 -3.23 4.10
CA GLU A 105 16.56 -4.67 4.29
C GLU A 105 16.16 -4.97 5.73
N GLY A 106 14.95 -5.51 5.91
CA GLY A 106 14.58 -6.16 7.15
C GLY A 106 13.51 -5.46 8.00
N LEU A 107 12.68 -6.26 8.67
CA LEU A 107 11.63 -5.83 9.59
C LEU A 107 11.81 -6.52 10.95
N SER A 108 11.79 -5.76 12.03
CA SER A 108 11.79 -6.31 13.38
C SER A 108 10.38 -6.25 13.94
N THR A 109 9.68 -7.39 13.92
CA THR A 109 8.31 -7.48 14.46
C THR A 109 8.34 -7.43 15.98
N ILE A 110 7.63 -6.45 16.55
CA ILE A 110 7.50 -6.27 18.00
C ILE A 110 6.17 -6.83 18.50
N TYR A 111 5.10 -6.61 17.73
CA TYR A 111 3.75 -7.00 18.13
C TYR A 111 3.01 -7.68 16.99
N THR A 112 2.24 -8.72 17.34
CA THR A 112 1.37 -9.45 16.43
C THR A 112 -0.02 -9.57 17.05
N ALA A 113 -1.05 -9.33 16.25
CA ALA A 113 -2.45 -9.51 16.63
C ALA A 113 -3.19 -10.35 15.58
N GLU A 114 -3.92 -11.36 16.04
CA GLU A 114 -4.73 -12.18 15.15
C GLU A 114 -6.07 -11.49 14.84
N GLY A 115 -6.34 -11.30 13.56
CA GLY A 115 -7.61 -10.77 13.06
C GLY A 115 -8.60 -11.85 12.65
N SER A 116 -9.81 -11.44 12.30
CA SER A 116 -10.80 -12.31 11.65
C SER A 116 -10.38 -12.68 10.22
N ASN A 117 -11.02 -13.68 9.62
CA ASN A 117 -10.86 -14.05 8.20
C ASN A 117 -9.41 -14.41 7.80
N ASN A 118 -8.73 -15.14 8.68
CA ASN A 118 -7.36 -15.62 8.45
C ASN A 118 -6.34 -14.48 8.26
N ASN A 119 -6.52 -13.39 9.02
CA ASN A 119 -5.66 -12.21 8.95
C ASN A 119 -4.70 -12.17 10.14
N SER A 120 -3.47 -11.75 9.90
CA SER A 120 -2.47 -11.44 10.93
C SER A 120 -2.04 -9.99 10.76
N PHE A 121 -2.17 -9.20 11.83
CA PHE A 121 -1.64 -7.85 11.88
C PHE A 121 -0.31 -7.85 12.62
N THR A 122 0.72 -7.25 12.04
CA THR A 122 2.02 -7.10 12.67
C THR A 122 2.47 -5.65 12.68
N CYS A 123 3.24 -5.27 13.68
CA CYS A 123 3.89 -3.97 13.71
C CYS A 123 5.24 -4.05 14.43
N GLY A 124 6.07 -3.05 14.20
CA GLY A 124 7.41 -2.99 14.75
C GLY A 124 8.24 -1.87 14.14
N GLU A 125 9.53 -2.14 13.97
CA GLU A 125 10.50 -1.19 13.42
C GLU A 125 11.14 -1.66 12.13
N CYS A 126 11.57 -0.68 11.35
CA CYS A 126 12.47 -0.88 10.22
C CYS A 126 13.91 -0.93 10.75
N LEU A 127 14.59 -2.05 10.52
CA LEU A 127 15.92 -2.35 11.09
C LEU A 127 17.03 -1.36 10.69
N ALA A 128 16.82 -0.54 9.65
CA ALA A 128 17.84 0.35 9.10
C ALA A 128 18.15 1.60 9.96
N SER A 129 17.33 1.93 10.97
CA SER A 129 17.62 3.08 11.86
C SER A 129 16.83 3.15 13.17
N GLY A 130 15.85 2.28 13.44
CA GLY A 130 14.99 2.41 14.63
C GLY A 130 14.08 3.66 14.64
N ASP A 131 14.27 4.58 13.69
CA ASP A 131 13.49 5.81 13.53
C ASP A 131 12.13 5.55 12.86
N ASP A 132 12.04 4.50 12.03
CA ASP A 132 10.88 4.23 11.18
C ASP A 132 10.10 3.02 11.69
N GLY A 133 8.79 3.15 11.73
CA GLY A 133 7.86 2.13 12.17
C GLY A 133 7.12 1.51 10.98
N PHE A 134 6.77 0.22 11.11
CA PHE A 134 5.93 -0.46 10.13
C PHE A 134 4.64 -1.02 10.75
N ILE A 135 3.65 -1.18 9.88
CA ILE A 135 2.37 -1.84 10.17
C ILE A 135 2.03 -2.71 8.97
N ALA A 136 1.75 -3.99 9.15
CA ALA A 136 1.40 -4.88 8.06
C ALA A 136 0.15 -5.71 8.37
N LEU A 137 -0.56 -6.06 7.30
CA LEU A 137 -1.58 -7.08 7.29
C LEU A 137 -1.16 -8.17 6.30
N SER A 138 -1.13 -9.42 6.78
CA SER A 138 -0.88 -10.61 5.98
C SER A 138 -1.93 -11.69 6.24
N LYS A 139 -1.97 -12.68 5.36
CA LYS A 139 -2.75 -13.91 5.57
C LYS A 139 -2.00 -14.83 6.52
N LYS A 140 -2.63 -15.25 7.61
CA LYS A 140 -1.98 -16.05 8.67
C LYS A 140 -1.49 -17.41 8.13
N ASP A 141 -2.29 -18.08 7.30
CA ASP A 141 -1.91 -19.41 6.80
C ASP A 141 -0.87 -19.40 5.69
N THR A 142 -0.82 -18.33 4.87
CA THR A 142 0.03 -18.29 3.67
C THR A 142 1.20 -17.34 3.79
N GLY A 143 1.17 -16.42 4.75
CA GLY A 143 2.11 -15.29 4.83
C GLY A 143 1.95 -14.29 3.67
N GLU A 144 0.92 -14.44 2.82
CA GLU A 144 0.67 -13.52 1.70
C GLU A 144 0.42 -12.12 2.24
N LEU A 145 1.14 -11.14 1.71
CA LEU A 145 0.91 -9.75 2.05
C LEU A 145 -0.49 -9.34 1.59
N VAL A 146 -1.19 -8.55 2.39
CA VAL A 146 -2.37 -7.80 1.94
C VAL A 146 -1.97 -6.35 1.73
N TRP A 147 -1.38 -5.74 2.76
CA TRP A 147 -0.73 -4.44 2.67
C TRP A 147 0.34 -4.27 3.75
N LEU A 148 1.30 -3.38 3.48
CA LEU A 148 2.34 -2.93 4.40
C LEU A 148 2.34 -1.40 4.40
N ILE A 149 2.45 -0.79 5.56
CA ILE A 149 2.59 0.65 5.76
C ILE A 149 3.94 0.88 6.42
N VAL A 150 4.72 1.81 5.88
CA VAL A 150 5.98 2.30 6.46
C VAL A 150 5.79 3.78 6.77
N LEU A 151 6.13 4.18 8.00
CA LEU A 151 6.03 5.56 8.46
C LEU A 151 7.36 6.02 9.06
N SER A 152 7.94 7.05 8.45
CA SER A 152 9.22 7.59 8.86
C SER A 152 9.10 8.46 10.12
N GLY A 153 10.11 8.38 10.98
CA GLY A 153 10.18 9.19 12.22
C GLY A 153 9.08 8.88 13.23
N THR A 154 8.54 7.66 13.21
CA THR A 154 7.50 7.22 14.15
C THR A 154 8.08 6.53 15.38
N ASN A 155 9.36 6.11 15.35
CA ASN A 155 9.91 5.07 16.22
C ASN A 155 9.14 3.74 16.03
N PRO A 156 9.54 2.64 16.68
CA PRO A 156 8.85 1.37 16.52
C PRO A 156 7.37 1.44 16.91
N PHE A 157 6.49 0.79 16.13
CA PHE A 157 5.13 0.49 16.57
C PHE A 157 5.13 -0.71 17.52
N GLU A 158 4.53 -0.57 18.70
CA GLU A 158 4.66 -1.56 19.78
C GLU A 158 3.33 -2.19 20.21
N LYS A 159 2.20 -1.69 19.70
CA LYS A 159 0.88 -2.16 20.11
C LYS A 159 -0.16 -2.04 19.00
N ILE A 160 -0.98 -3.08 18.84
CA ILE A 160 -2.14 -3.10 17.94
C ILE A 160 -3.42 -3.36 18.74
N ILE A 161 -4.44 -2.56 18.52
CA ILE A 161 -5.82 -2.77 19.00
C ILE A 161 -6.72 -2.96 17.78
N ILE A 162 -7.39 -4.11 17.71
CA ILE A 162 -8.26 -4.46 16.58
C ILE A 162 -9.70 -4.01 16.88
N HIS A 163 -10.30 -3.32 15.92
CA HIS A 163 -11.72 -2.99 15.87
C HIS A 163 -12.36 -3.66 14.64
N ASN A 164 -13.69 -3.58 14.52
CA ASN A 164 -14.44 -4.29 13.47
C ASN A 164 -14.01 -3.92 12.04
N SER A 165 -13.61 -2.67 11.79
CA SER A 165 -13.28 -2.17 10.44
C SER A 165 -11.93 -1.43 10.38
N SER A 166 -11.18 -1.41 11.47
CA SER A 166 -9.92 -0.69 11.58
C SER A 166 -9.03 -1.31 12.63
N ILE A 167 -7.74 -0.98 12.56
CA ILE A 167 -6.80 -1.20 13.65
C ILE A 167 -6.27 0.14 14.14
N HIS A 168 -5.97 0.20 15.43
CA HIS A 168 -5.32 1.34 16.07
C HIS A 168 -3.94 0.87 16.50
N VAL A 169 -2.90 1.55 16.02
CA VAL A 169 -1.51 1.15 16.23
C VAL A 169 -0.74 2.28 16.89
N GLN A 170 -0.10 1.99 18.02
CA GLN A 170 0.61 2.99 18.81
C GLN A 170 2.11 2.75 18.75
N SER A 171 2.87 3.81 18.48
CA SER A 171 4.33 3.79 18.52
C SER A 171 4.86 4.14 19.90
N SER A 172 6.11 3.77 20.14
CA SER A 172 6.83 4.09 21.38
C SER A 172 7.07 5.59 21.56
N SER A 173 7.01 6.40 20.48
CA SER A 173 7.05 7.86 20.56
C SER A 173 5.71 8.48 20.96
N GLY A 174 4.62 7.71 20.92
CA GLY A 174 3.26 8.20 21.18
C GLY A 174 2.42 8.43 19.92
N THR A 175 2.98 8.30 18.71
CA THR A 175 2.22 8.42 17.46
C THR A 175 1.14 7.33 17.39
N LEU A 176 -0.07 7.74 17.02
CA LEU A 176 -1.22 6.84 16.81
C LEU A 176 -1.59 6.80 15.33
N ALA A 177 -1.58 5.60 14.75
CA ALA A 177 -2.08 5.34 13.41
C ALA A 177 -3.41 4.58 13.48
N ILE A 178 -4.46 5.14 12.86
CA ILE A 178 -5.76 4.49 12.70
C ILE A 178 -5.88 4.04 11.25
N VAL A 179 -5.87 2.74 11.02
CA VAL A 179 -5.80 2.14 9.68
C VAL A 179 -7.10 1.38 9.39
N PRO A 180 -7.95 1.84 8.45
CA PRO A 180 -9.07 1.05 7.95
C PRO A 180 -8.56 -0.20 7.24
N THR A 181 -9.01 -1.38 7.65
CA THR A 181 -8.43 -2.67 7.19
C THR A 181 -8.56 -2.87 5.68
N ASP A 182 -9.67 -2.42 5.09
CA ASP A 182 -9.94 -2.57 3.65
C ASP A 182 -9.43 -1.39 2.81
N ARG A 183 -9.14 -0.25 3.45
CA ARG A 183 -8.74 1.01 2.81
C ARG A 183 -7.59 1.64 3.61
N PRO A 184 -6.41 1.00 3.65
CA PRO A 184 -5.27 1.55 4.37
C PRO A 184 -4.83 2.91 3.79
N ASP A 185 -5.16 3.21 2.53
CA ASP A 185 -4.96 4.53 1.93
C ASP A 185 -5.79 5.65 2.58
N ASN A 186 -6.75 5.34 3.43
CA ASN A 186 -7.54 6.30 4.20
C ASN A 186 -7.09 6.39 5.66
N LEU A 187 -5.88 5.93 5.98
CA LEU A 187 -5.36 6.00 7.34
C LEU A 187 -5.30 7.44 7.87
N SER A 188 -5.40 7.56 9.18
CA SER A 188 -5.24 8.80 9.94
C SER A 188 -4.07 8.66 10.89
N ILE A 189 -3.26 9.72 11.03
CA ILE A 189 -2.08 9.72 11.88
C ILE A 189 -2.14 10.92 12.82
N GLU A 190 -2.08 10.64 14.11
CA GLU A 190 -1.87 11.63 15.17
C GLU A 190 -0.42 11.55 15.62
N TRP A 191 0.40 12.53 15.24
CA TRP A 191 1.82 12.59 15.61
C TRP A 191 2.00 13.11 17.04
N SER A 192 2.98 12.56 17.77
CA SER A 192 3.37 13.09 19.09
C SER A 192 4.06 14.45 19.03
#